data_AF-A0A318S0Q9-F1
#
_entry.id   AF-A0A318S0Q9-F1
#
_cell.length_a   1.000
_cell.length_b   1.000
_cell.length_c   1.000
_cell.angle_alpha   90.00
_cell.angle_beta   90.00
_cell.angle_gamma   90.00
#
_symmetry.space_group_name_H-M   'P 1'
#
loop_
_entity.id
_entity.type
_entity.pdbx_description
1 polymer ?
#
loop_
_entity_poly.entity_id
_entity_poly.type
_entity_poly.pdbx_seq_one_letter_code
_entity_poly.pdbx_strand_id
1 'polypeptide(L)' 'MLSAAGVTGTPVMSRPTRDVLAPLAEQAAAGTLKVVVSDVLPLDRAAEGLGRLARGGASGKLVVTLDN' A
#
# COMPACT_ATOMS: atom_id res chain seq x y z
N MET A 1 4.65 9.93 -14.82
CA MET A 1 5.20 10.54 -13.57
C MET A 1 4.06 10.68 -12.58
N LEU A 2 4.26 10.37 -11.29
CA LEU A 2 3.18 10.41 -10.28
C LEU A 2 2.58 11.81 -10.13
N SER A 3 3.42 12.84 -10.26
CA SER A 3 3.02 14.26 -10.26
C SER A 3 2.02 14.61 -11.36
N ALA A 4 2.09 13.97 -12.53
CA ALA A 4 1.12 14.18 -13.61
C ALA A 4 -0.29 13.64 -13.27
N ALA A 5 -0.38 12.72 -12.30
CA ALA A 5 -1.64 12.22 -11.76
C ALA A 5 -2.10 13.01 -10.51
N GLY A 6 -1.45 14.13 -10.18
CA GLY A 6 -1.76 14.91 -8.98
C GLY A 6 -1.30 14.26 -7.67
N VAL A 7 -0.39 13.28 -7.74
CA VAL A 7 0.10 12.54 -6.57
C VAL A 7 1.59 12.78 -6.38
N THR A 8 1.98 13.22 -5.19
CA THR A 8 3.40 13.27 -4.79
C THR A 8 3.78 11.96 -4.11
N GLY A 9 4.78 11.28 -4.66
CA GLY A 9 5.32 10.06 -4.07
C GLY A 9 6.72 10.32 -3.56
N THR A 10 6.92 10.14 -2.26
CA THR A 10 8.26 10.19 -1.66
C THR A 10 8.72 8.75 -1.42
N PRO A 11 9.77 8.27 -2.12
CA PRO A 11 10.32 6.96 -1.83
C PRO A 11 10.87 6.95 -0.40
N VAL A 12 10.43 5.99 0.40
CA VAL A 12 11.02 5.73 1.72
C VAL A 12 12.08 4.67 1.53
N MET A 13 13.35 5.06 1.66
CA MET A 13 14.45 4.11 1.68
C MET A 13 14.43 3.37 3.01
N SER A 14 14.07 2.10 2.97
CA SER A 14 14.08 1.20 4.13
C SER A 14 14.99 0.00 3.86
N ARG A 15 15.52 -0.62 4.92
CA ARG A 15 16.28 -1.88 4.85
C ARG A 15 15.48 -2.96 5.57
N PRO A 16 14.51 -3.60 4.88
CA PRO A 16 13.69 -4.64 5.48
C PRO A 16 14.49 -5.93 5.64
N THR A 17 15.31 -6.02 6.69
CA THR A 17 16.02 -7.24 7.05
C THR A 17 15.09 -8.21 7.78
N ARG A 18 15.49 -9.48 7.89
CA ARG A 18 14.75 -10.47 8.68
C ARG A 18 14.52 -10.00 10.11
N ASP A 19 15.55 -9.48 10.77
CA ASP A 19 15.47 -9.08 12.18
C ASP A 19 14.51 -7.92 12.40
N VAL A 20 14.33 -7.06 11.39
CA VAL A 20 13.36 -5.95 11.42
C VAL A 20 11.94 -6.44 11.10
N LEU A 21 11.79 -7.35 10.14
CA LEU A 21 10.48 -7.80 9.68
C LEU A 21 9.86 -8.91 10.53
N ALA A 22 10.66 -9.80 11.12
CA ALA A 22 10.15 -10.97 11.85
C ALA A 22 9.23 -10.58 13.02
N PRO A 23 9.57 -9.59 13.88
CA PRO A 23 8.65 -9.16 14.94
C PRO A 23 7.33 -8.59 14.39
N LEU A 24 7.38 -7.85 13.28
CA LEU A 24 6.18 -7.28 12.64
C LEU A 24 5.29 -8.38 12.04
N ALA A 25 5.89 -9.41 11.46
CA ALA A 25 5.17 -10.56 10.93
C ALA A 25 4.49 -11.37 12.04
N GLU A 26 5.17 -11.60 13.17
CA GLU A 26 4.59 -12.26 14.35
C GLU A 26 3.42 -11.46 14.91
N GLN A 27 3.57 -10.13 15.05
CA GLN A 27 2.50 -9.26 15.52
C GLN A 27 1.30 -9.24 14.54
N ALA A 28 1.56 -9.30 13.23
CA ALA A 28 0.50 -9.36 12.22
C ALA A 28 -0.25 -10.70 12.30
N ALA A 29 0.47 -11.82 12.41
CA ALA A 29 -0.11 -13.16 12.56
C ALA A 29 -0.93 -13.30 13.85
N ALA A 30 -0.48 -12.66 14.94
CA ALA A 30 -1.21 -12.59 16.21
C ALA A 30 -2.42 -11.63 16.19
N GLY A 31 -2.59 -10.84 15.12
CA GLY A 31 -3.65 -9.84 15.00
C GLY A 31 -3.42 -8.56 15.83
N THR A 32 -2.27 -8.44 16.49
CA THR A 32 -1.84 -7.26 17.26
C THR A 32 -1.52 -6.09 16.32
N LEU A 33 -0.87 -6.38 15.18
CA LEU A 33 -0.63 -5.41 14.11
C LEU A 33 -1.65 -5.65 13.00
N LYS A 34 -2.47 -4.63 12.68
CA LYS A 34 -3.44 -4.69 11.58
C LYS A 34 -3.07 -3.68 10.51
N VAL A 35 -2.93 -4.14 9.27
CA VAL A 35 -2.80 -3.26 8.11
C VAL A 35 -4.19 -2.79 7.72
N VAL A 36 -4.42 -1.48 7.76
CA VAL A 36 -5.65 -0.89 7.23
C VAL A 36 -5.53 -0.88 5.70
N VAL A 37 -6.23 -1.81 5.06
CA VAL A 37 -6.38 -1.87 3.61
C VAL A 37 -7.69 -1.17 3.26
N SER A 38 -7.61 -0.10 2.49
CA SER A 38 -8.78 0.64 2.01
C SER A 38 -9.45 -0.07 0.84
N ASP A 39 -8.65 -0.64 -0.06
CA ASP A 39 -9.16 -1.40 -1.19
C ASP A 39 -8.09 -2.33 -1.78
N VAL A 40 -8.54 -3.38 -2.48
CA VAL A 40 -7.72 -4.30 -3.25
C VAL A 40 -8.24 -4.31 -4.68
N LEU A 41 -7.45 -3.77 -5.61
CA LEU A 41 -7.83 -3.62 -7.01
C LEU A 41 -7.03 -4.59 -7.89
N PRO A 42 -7.63 -5.21 -8.92
CA PRO A 42 -6.85 -5.87 -9.96
C PRO A 42 -6.00 -4.87 -10.74
N LEU A 43 -4.93 -5.36 -11.38
CA LEU A 43 -3.96 -4.51 -12.10
C LEU A 43 -4.59 -3.61 -13.16
N ASP A 44 -5.57 -4.11 -13.90
CA ASP A 44 -6.32 -3.36 -14.92
C ASP A 44 -7.08 -2.15 -14.33
N ARG A 45 -7.36 -2.17 -13.03
CA ARG A 45 -7.99 -1.07 -12.28
C ARG A 45 -7.02 -0.25 -11.44
N ALA A 46 -5.70 -0.47 -11.52
CA ALA A 46 -4.72 0.27 -10.73
C ALA A 46 -4.82 1.81 -10.89
N ALA A 47 -5.20 2.28 -12.08
CA ALA A 47 -5.43 3.70 -12.36
C ALA A 47 -6.58 4.31 -11.52
N GLU A 48 -7.61 3.53 -11.21
CA GLU A 48 -8.70 3.95 -10.33
C GLU A 48 -8.18 4.24 -8.92
N GLY A 49 -7.35 3.33 -8.39
CA GLY A 49 -6.71 3.51 -7.09
C GLY A 49 -5.86 4.77 -7.04
N LEU A 50 -5.07 5.03 -8.07
CA LEU A 50 -4.27 6.25 -8.16
C LEU A 50 -5.15 7.52 -8.18
N GLY A 51 -6.26 7.50 -8.92
CA GLY A 51 -7.23 8.60 -8.93
C GLY A 51 -7.88 8.85 -7.57
N ARG A 52 -8.16 7.80 -6.79
CA ARG A 52 -8.66 7.93 -5.41
C ARG A 52 -7.62 8.52 -4.48
N LEU A 53 -6.36 8.13 -4.62
CA LEU A 53 -5.24 8.69 -3.85
C LEU A 53 -5.08 10.20 -4.13
N ALA A 54 -5.16 10.61 -5.40
CA ALA A 54 -5.08 12.02 -5.80
C ALA A 54 -6.20 12.89 -5.19
N ARG A 55 -7.39 12.32 -4.98
CA ARG A 55 -8.54 13.01 -4.37
C ARG A 55 -8.51 13.00 -2.84
N GLY A 56 -7.52 12.37 -2.21
CA GLY A 56 -7.45 12.21 -0.75
C GLY A 56 -8.46 11.21 -0.18
N GLY A 57 -9.00 10.31 -1.01
CA GLY A 57 -10.08 9.39 -0.62
C GLY A 57 -9.62 8.07 0.02
N ALA A 58 -8.32 7.84 0.19
CA ALA A 58 -7.79 6.61 0.77
C ALA A 58 -7.36 6.83 2.22
N SER A 59 -8.01 6.15 3.17
CA SER A 59 -7.69 6.19 4.61
C SER A 59 -6.61 5.17 5.04
N GLY A 60 -6.10 4.38 4.10
CA GLY A 60 -5.20 3.27 4.32
C GLY A 60 -4.48 2.85 3.04
N LYS A 61 -4.02 1.60 2.99
CA LYS A 61 -3.32 1.06 1.82
C LYS A 61 -4.30 0.77 0.69
N LEU A 62 -3.98 1.24 -0.51
CA LEU A 62 -4.53 0.72 -1.76
C LEU A 62 -3.58 -0.37 -2.25
N VAL A 63 -4.10 -1.60 -2.38
CA VAL A 63 -3.32 -2.76 -2.81
C VAL A 63 -3.71 -3.11 -4.24
N VAL A 64 -2.73 -3.50 -5.04
CA VAL A 64 -2.97 -4.02 -6.39
C VAL A 64 -2.60 -5.49 -6.44
N THR A 65 -3.52 -6.33 -6.90
CA THR A 65 -3.25 -7.76 -7.14
C THR A 65 -2.80 -7.97 -8.59
N LEU A 66 -1.89 -8.93 -8.76
CA LEU A 66 -1.34 -9.33 -10.06
C LEU A 66 -1.89 -10.69 -10.51
N ASP A 67 -2.84 -11.25 -9.76
CA ASP A 67 -3.45 -12.54 -10.11
C ASP A 67 -4.26 -12.34 -11.40
N ASN A 68 -3.86 -13.05 -12.46
CA ASN A 68 -4.57 -13.16 -13.74
C ASN A 68 -5.86 -13.94 -13.58
#